data_AF-A0A6F8TXX9-F1
#
_entry.id   AF-A0A6F8TXX9-F1
#
_cell.length_a   1.000
_cell.length_b   1.000
_cell.length_c   1.000
_cell.angle_alpha   90.00
_cell.angle_beta   90.00
_cell.angle_gamma   90.00
#
_symmetry.space_group_name_H-M   'P 1'
#
loop_
_entity.id
_entity.type
_entity.pdbx_description
1 polymer ?
#
loop_
_entity_poly.entity_id
_entity_poly.type
_entity_poly.pdbx_seq_one_letter_code
_entity_poly.pdbx_strand_id
1 'polypeptide(L)'
;MRKLLVFTALSLLFVGFMFEPFPTLANEGMDSNDLKSDIAKIIKGDDLNDITVPKFDKLNEALHKNESQDHISLLGEIYENEPNDDFPQANNIRKDDIIIGQFNWSQDVDVYKIQINKTEDLYVLGSTEYTFNDLGYLLFDSRQEPVYPDEWVSDETDDIQAYYALPAGTYYIATTDLYEYGGDGRYALMAVSDDSGEENYENVLRIAGNNRYETAVEVSKVGWPEGADTVVLARDSNFPDALAGAPLAYKHDAPILLNPKDSLQSAVKNQLKYLEAKNVIILGGTSAITSKVERELKQMGLNIKRIGGKSRYDTAAKIAAEIGDYDKAVIAYGENFPDALSIAPYAAANQIPILLSPKDQLPAETSTALKKVSHTIIVGGTNVISDKVKKGLASKNPVRIAGKDRYDTSVKVAERLPMSSEMITVATGENFADALTGSVLAAKFYEPIILVKKNNVPSPVTKYIQENGTWYFTVLGGEAAISQEAVGQLVSN
;
A
#
# COMPACT_ATOMS: atom_id res chain seq x y z
N MET A 1 -9.97 -2.90 -16.00
CA MET A 1 -8.57 -2.58 -16.40
C MET A 1 -7.44 -3.42 -15.78
N ARG A 2 -7.58 -4.05 -14.60
CA ARG A 2 -6.49 -4.79 -13.91
C ARG A 2 -5.92 -5.96 -14.72
N LYS A 3 -6.77 -6.76 -15.40
CA LYS A 3 -6.32 -7.80 -16.36
C LYS A 3 -5.43 -7.20 -17.44
N LEU A 4 -5.91 -6.19 -18.17
CA LEU A 4 -5.16 -5.51 -19.24
C LEU A 4 -3.83 -4.85 -18.76
N LEU A 5 -3.80 -4.28 -17.55
CA LEU A 5 -2.58 -3.69 -16.96
C LEU A 5 -1.57 -4.75 -16.49
N VAL A 6 -2.03 -5.87 -15.91
CA VAL A 6 -1.19 -7.03 -15.53
C VAL A 6 -0.52 -7.63 -16.77
N PHE A 7 -1.28 -7.78 -17.86
CA PHE A 7 -0.75 -8.27 -19.15
C PHE A 7 0.28 -7.34 -19.78
N THR A 8 0.03 -6.02 -19.73
CA THR A 8 1.00 -5.03 -20.22
C THR A 8 2.27 -5.02 -19.37
N ALA A 9 2.16 -5.29 -18.06
CA ALA A 9 3.31 -5.36 -17.14
C ALA A 9 4.17 -6.62 -17.35
N LEU A 10 3.57 -7.81 -17.54
CA LEU A 10 4.31 -9.05 -17.81
C LEU A 10 5.12 -8.96 -19.12
N SER A 11 4.57 -8.34 -20.16
CA SER A 11 5.25 -8.17 -21.46
C SER A 11 6.30 -7.04 -21.46
N LEU A 12 6.23 -6.08 -20.53
CA LEU A 12 7.26 -5.04 -20.32
C LEU A 12 8.46 -5.52 -19.48
N LEU A 13 8.28 -6.53 -18.62
CA LEU A 13 9.30 -7.06 -17.69
C LEU A 13 10.56 -7.59 -18.39
N PHE A 14 10.44 -8.12 -19.61
CA PHE A 14 11.56 -8.69 -20.37
C PHE A 14 12.37 -7.69 -21.20
N VAL A 15 11.94 -6.42 -21.30
CA VAL A 15 12.60 -5.41 -22.16
C VAL A 15 13.76 -4.70 -21.44
N GLY A 16 13.93 -4.88 -20.12
CA GLY A 16 14.74 -3.98 -19.28
C GLY A 16 15.93 -4.54 -18.51
N PHE A 17 16.19 -5.85 -18.46
CA PHE A 17 17.16 -6.39 -17.48
C PHE A 17 18.31 -7.22 -18.08
N MET A 18 19.55 -6.82 -17.76
CA MET A 18 20.72 -7.71 -17.80
C MET A 18 20.91 -8.34 -16.42
N PHE A 19 20.84 -9.68 -16.32
CA PHE A 19 21.10 -10.42 -15.07
C PHE A 19 22.25 -11.41 -15.26
N GLU A 20 23.02 -11.61 -14.18
CA GLU A 20 24.09 -12.60 -14.12
C GLU A 20 23.51 -13.98 -13.71
N PRO A 21 24.03 -15.10 -14.26
CA PRO A 21 23.52 -16.44 -13.98
C PRO A 21 23.78 -16.87 -12.53
N PHE A 22 22.77 -17.48 -11.89
CA PHE A 22 22.89 -18.07 -10.56
C PHE A 22 23.48 -19.49 -10.63
N PRO A 23 24.24 -19.94 -9.62
CA PRO A 23 24.74 -21.31 -9.55
C PRO A 23 23.65 -22.28 -9.04
N THR A 24 23.46 -23.41 -9.73
CA THR A 24 22.44 -24.42 -9.42
C THR A 24 23.04 -25.76 -8.95
N LEU A 25 22.27 -26.47 -8.10
CA LEU A 25 22.51 -27.84 -7.68
C LEU A 25 21.21 -28.60 -7.94
N ALA A 26 21.16 -29.46 -8.96
CA ALA A 26 19.98 -30.27 -9.27
C ALA A 26 19.64 -31.24 -8.13
N ASN A 27 18.38 -31.28 -7.70
CA ASN A 27 17.82 -32.32 -6.86
C ASN A 27 16.93 -33.25 -7.69
N GLU A 28 16.87 -34.54 -7.34
CA GLU A 28 15.93 -35.49 -7.95
C GLU A 28 14.50 -35.25 -7.38
N GLY A 29 13.86 -34.17 -7.82
CA GLY A 29 12.47 -33.78 -7.55
C GLY A 29 11.47 -34.28 -8.61
N MET A 30 10.26 -33.71 -8.63
CA MET A 30 9.14 -34.11 -9.51
C MET A 30 9.59 -34.25 -10.99
N ASP A 31 9.21 -35.33 -11.68
CA ASP A 31 9.62 -35.54 -13.09
C ASP A 31 8.83 -34.62 -14.03
N SER A 32 9.53 -33.68 -14.67
CA SER A 32 8.95 -32.79 -15.69
C SER A 32 8.19 -33.53 -16.79
N ASN A 33 8.58 -34.76 -17.16
CA ASN A 33 7.87 -35.53 -18.17
C ASN A 33 6.49 -36.00 -17.70
N ASP A 34 6.36 -36.32 -16.41
CA ASP A 34 5.07 -36.68 -15.81
C ASP A 34 4.15 -35.44 -15.75
N LEU A 35 4.68 -34.28 -15.34
CA LEU A 35 3.94 -33.02 -15.36
C LEU A 35 3.52 -32.63 -16.79
N LYS A 36 4.43 -32.73 -17.78
CA LYS A 36 4.12 -32.52 -19.21
C LYS A 36 3.06 -33.51 -19.70
N SER A 37 3.11 -34.77 -19.26
CA SER A 37 2.12 -35.80 -19.60
C SER A 37 0.75 -35.44 -19.04
N ASP A 38 0.69 -34.96 -17.81
CA ASP A 38 -0.56 -34.53 -17.16
C ASP A 38 -1.12 -33.27 -17.82
N ILE A 39 -0.29 -32.28 -18.14
CA ILE A 39 -0.67 -31.12 -18.95
C ILE A 39 -1.16 -31.54 -20.34
N ALA A 40 -0.44 -32.44 -21.03
CA ALA A 40 -0.80 -32.91 -22.37
C ALA A 40 -2.11 -33.73 -22.41
N LYS A 41 -2.44 -34.48 -21.35
CA LYS A 41 -3.73 -35.17 -21.22
C LYS A 41 -4.90 -34.18 -21.19
N ILE A 42 -4.69 -33.01 -20.60
CA ILE A 42 -5.68 -31.94 -20.50
C ILE A 42 -5.88 -31.29 -21.86
N ILE A 43 -4.77 -30.96 -22.54
CA ILE A 43 -4.84 -30.22 -23.79
C ILE A 43 -5.38 -31.08 -24.95
N LYS A 44 -5.16 -32.41 -24.97
CA LYS A 44 -5.70 -33.31 -26.02
C LYS A 44 -7.24 -33.43 -26.05
N GLY A 45 -7.97 -32.67 -25.23
CA GLY A 45 -9.41 -32.49 -25.30
C GLY A 45 -9.90 -31.54 -26.40
N ASP A 46 -9.04 -30.65 -26.93
CA ASP A 46 -9.26 -29.86 -28.14
C ASP A 46 -7.89 -29.53 -28.80
N ASP A 47 -7.82 -29.65 -30.12
CA ASP A 47 -6.60 -29.80 -30.94
C ASP A 47 -5.63 -28.59 -30.88
N LEU A 48 -4.40 -28.78 -30.35
CA LEU A 48 -3.30 -27.78 -30.39
C LEU A 48 -2.79 -27.48 -31.81
N ASN A 49 -3.19 -28.26 -32.81
CA ASN A 49 -2.61 -28.17 -34.15
C ASN A 49 -3.15 -27.01 -35.00
N ASP A 50 -4.11 -26.22 -34.50
CA ASP A 50 -4.75 -25.13 -35.25
C ASP A 50 -4.44 -23.71 -34.72
N ILE A 51 -3.57 -23.56 -33.73
CA ILE A 51 -3.04 -22.23 -33.34
C ILE A 51 -1.89 -21.86 -34.29
N THR A 52 -2.23 -21.48 -35.53
CA THR A 52 -1.30 -20.71 -36.35
C THR A 52 -1.21 -19.32 -35.78
N VAL A 53 -0.13 -18.97 -35.07
CA VAL A 53 0.14 -17.61 -34.55
C VAL A 53 0.47 -16.66 -35.72
N PRO A 54 -0.41 -15.71 -36.13
CA PRO A 54 -0.07 -14.75 -37.16
C PRO A 54 0.08 -13.34 -36.55
N LYS A 55 1.34 -12.89 -36.51
CA LYS A 55 1.85 -11.50 -36.46
C LYS A 55 2.13 -10.85 -35.09
N PHE A 56 3.20 -11.34 -34.45
CA PHE A 56 4.04 -10.57 -33.51
C PHE A 56 4.82 -9.41 -34.18
N ASP A 57 5.02 -9.44 -35.51
CA ASP A 57 5.87 -8.47 -36.22
C ASP A 57 5.42 -7.00 -36.08
N LYS A 58 4.12 -6.75 -35.90
CA LYS A 58 3.59 -5.38 -35.78
C LYS A 58 3.67 -4.82 -34.36
N LEU A 59 3.73 -5.67 -33.33
CA LEU A 59 3.86 -5.24 -31.94
C LEU A 59 5.32 -4.91 -31.61
N ASN A 60 6.27 -5.70 -32.11
CA ASN A 60 7.71 -5.39 -32.00
C ASN A 60 8.10 -4.08 -32.74
N GLU A 61 7.49 -3.78 -33.90
CA GLU A 61 7.69 -2.48 -34.57
C GLU A 61 7.11 -1.28 -33.79
N ALA A 62 6.09 -1.50 -32.96
CA ALA A 62 5.50 -0.47 -32.10
C ALA A 62 6.31 -0.28 -30.80
N LEU A 63 6.81 -1.37 -30.22
CA LEU A 63 7.62 -1.36 -28.99
C LEU A 63 9.03 -0.80 -29.21
N HIS A 64 9.66 -1.06 -30.36
CA HIS A 64 10.97 -0.44 -30.70
C HIS A 64 10.89 1.05 -31.06
N LYS A 65 9.69 1.64 -31.15
CA LYS A 65 9.52 3.09 -31.39
C LYS A 65 9.32 3.92 -30.12
N ASN A 66 9.10 3.29 -28.98
CA ASN A 66 9.02 3.96 -27.68
C ASN A 66 10.28 3.64 -26.85
N GLU A 67 11.42 4.18 -27.26
CA GLU A 67 12.55 4.42 -26.36
C GLU A 67 12.17 5.55 -25.39
N SER A 68 11.31 5.25 -24.42
CA SER A 68 11.21 6.02 -23.18
C SER A 68 10.94 5.04 -22.06
N GLN A 69 12.02 4.71 -21.34
CA GLN A 69 12.03 3.97 -20.10
C GLN A 69 11.07 4.63 -19.11
N ASP A 70 9.97 3.97 -18.79
CA ASP A 70 9.16 4.27 -17.61
C ASP A 70 8.75 2.93 -16.99
N HIS A 71 9.36 2.61 -15.84
CA HIS A 71 9.11 1.41 -15.07
C HIS A 71 7.73 1.51 -14.40
N ILE A 72 6.80 0.64 -14.78
CA ILE A 72 5.50 0.52 -14.10
C ILE A 72 5.63 -0.58 -13.02
N SER A 73 6.08 -0.23 -11.80
CA SER A 73 6.06 -1.16 -10.66
C SER A 73 4.71 -1.10 -9.95
N LEU A 74 3.71 -1.80 -10.48
CA LEU A 74 2.35 -1.84 -9.89
C LEU A 74 2.09 -3.06 -8.99
N LEU A 75 2.99 -4.06 -8.98
CA LEU A 75 2.81 -5.34 -8.27
C LEU A 75 4.12 -5.78 -7.63
N GLY A 76 4.06 -6.49 -6.49
CA GLY A 76 5.25 -6.97 -5.80
C GLY A 76 5.87 -8.13 -6.56
N GLU A 77 6.97 -7.88 -7.28
CA GLU A 77 7.76 -8.93 -7.90
C GLU A 77 8.45 -9.78 -6.83
N ILE A 78 8.33 -11.11 -6.95
CA ILE A 78 9.09 -12.07 -6.16
C ILE A 78 9.93 -12.91 -7.10
N TYR A 79 11.20 -13.06 -6.77
CA TYR A 79 12.09 -14.00 -7.45
C TYR A 79 11.97 -15.35 -6.78
N GLU A 80 11.98 -16.41 -7.59
CA GLU A 80 12.06 -17.78 -7.08
C GLU A 80 13.32 -17.97 -6.20
N ASN A 81 13.27 -18.99 -5.35
CA ASN A 81 14.38 -19.39 -4.50
C ASN A 81 14.56 -20.90 -4.55
N GLU A 82 15.61 -21.30 -5.25
CA GLU A 82 16.02 -22.69 -5.45
C GLU A 82 16.65 -23.34 -4.18
N PRO A 83 16.52 -24.67 -4.01
CA PRO A 83 15.74 -25.58 -4.86
C PRO A 83 14.23 -25.44 -4.59
N ASN A 84 13.40 -25.50 -5.62
CA ASN A 84 11.94 -25.62 -5.51
C ASN A 84 11.33 -26.70 -6.43
N ASP A 85 12.12 -27.75 -6.64
CA ASP A 85 11.88 -28.88 -7.55
C ASP A 85 10.75 -29.84 -7.13
N ASP A 86 10.20 -29.67 -5.93
CA ASP A 86 9.20 -30.57 -5.35
C ASP A 86 8.27 -29.89 -4.32
N PHE A 87 7.20 -30.60 -3.94
CA PHE A 87 6.23 -30.07 -2.98
C PHE A 87 6.81 -29.74 -1.59
N PRO A 88 7.71 -30.55 -0.99
CA PRO A 88 8.42 -30.16 0.23
C PRO A 88 9.23 -28.86 0.14
N GLN A 89 9.80 -28.58 -1.03
CA GLN A 89 10.67 -27.43 -1.31
C GLN A 89 9.92 -26.22 -1.87
N ALA A 90 8.61 -26.36 -2.09
CA ALA A 90 7.80 -25.34 -2.71
C ALA A 90 7.93 -23.95 -2.07
N ASN A 91 8.19 -22.96 -2.91
CA ASN A 91 8.25 -21.56 -2.52
C ASN A 91 6.87 -21.07 -2.08
N ASN A 92 6.78 -20.26 -1.01
CA ASN A 92 5.48 -19.74 -0.57
C ASN A 92 5.15 -18.46 -1.32
N ILE A 93 4.03 -18.46 -2.03
CA ILE A 93 3.54 -17.31 -2.79
C ILE A 93 2.22 -16.80 -2.21
N ARG A 94 1.89 -15.55 -2.50
CA ARG A 94 0.58 -14.96 -2.23
C ARG A 94 -0.15 -14.76 -3.54
N LYS A 95 -1.47 -14.60 -3.43
CA LYS A 95 -2.29 -14.12 -4.54
C LYS A 95 -1.78 -12.73 -4.95
N ASP A 96 -1.83 -12.45 -6.25
CA ASP A 96 -1.34 -11.21 -6.89
C ASP A 96 0.19 -11.04 -6.92
N ASP A 97 0.98 -11.98 -6.40
CA ASP A 97 2.45 -11.96 -6.56
C ASP A 97 2.81 -12.24 -8.04
N ILE A 98 3.70 -11.44 -8.63
CA ILE A 98 4.34 -11.78 -9.90
C ILE A 98 5.61 -12.54 -9.57
N ILE A 99 5.64 -13.81 -9.93
CA ILE A 99 6.78 -14.70 -9.74
C ILE A 99 7.66 -14.60 -10.97
N ILE A 100 8.95 -14.30 -10.77
CA ILE A 100 9.97 -14.37 -11.81
C ILE A 100 10.85 -15.58 -11.51
N GLY A 101 10.86 -16.53 -12.42
CA GLY A 101 11.62 -17.78 -12.30
C GLY A 101 12.47 -18.11 -13.51
N GLN A 102 13.31 -19.13 -13.37
CA GLN A 102 14.27 -19.59 -14.37
C GLN A 102 14.42 -21.10 -14.30
N PHE A 103 14.08 -21.77 -15.41
CA PHE A 103 14.41 -23.18 -15.56
C PHE A 103 15.93 -23.35 -15.73
N ASN A 104 16.54 -24.10 -14.83
CA ASN A 104 17.98 -24.25 -14.68
C ASN A 104 18.54 -25.49 -15.41
N TRP A 105 17.67 -26.41 -15.83
CA TRP A 105 17.98 -27.54 -16.71
C TRP A 105 16.75 -28.01 -17.51
N SER A 106 16.95 -28.93 -18.46
CA SER A 106 15.91 -29.38 -19.41
C SER A 106 14.71 -30.12 -18.80
N GLN A 107 14.77 -30.46 -17.51
CA GLN A 107 13.73 -31.21 -16.80
C GLN A 107 13.36 -30.52 -15.48
N ASP A 108 13.54 -29.22 -15.44
CA ASP A 108 13.27 -28.44 -14.25
C ASP A 108 11.75 -28.25 -14.03
N VAL A 109 11.35 -28.30 -12.77
CA VAL A 109 9.95 -28.14 -12.33
C VAL A 109 9.92 -27.28 -11.10
N ASP A 110 9.39 -26.07 -11.23
CA ASP A 110 9.25 -25.19 -10.09
C ASP A 110 7.90 -25.35 -9.42
N VAL A 111 7.90 -25.51 -8.09
CA VAL A 111 6.69 -25.68 -7.29
C VAL A 111 6.47 -24.49 -6.36
N TYR A 112 5.26 -23.95 -6.40
CA TYR A 112 4.83 -22.80 -5.61
C TYR A 112 3.63 -23.15 -4.73
N LYS A 113 3.74 -22.94 -3.43
CA LYS A 113 2.68 -23.18 -2.45
C LYS A 113 1.84 -21.93 -2.24
N ILE A 114 0.52 -22.07 -2.38
CA ILE A 114 -0.46 -21.00 -2.19
C ILE A 114 -1.55 -21.41 -1.18
N GLN A 115 -1.98 -20.45 -0.36
CA GLN A 115 -3.05 -20.64 0.62
C GLN A 115 -4.34 -19.96 0.16
N ILE A 116 -5.39 -20.76 -0.02
CA ILE A 116 -6.76 -20.31 -0.31
C ILE A 116 -7.54 -20.29 1.01
N ASN A 117 -8.05 -19.12 1.40
CA ASN A 117 -8.59 -18.91 2.76
C ASN A 117 -10.10 -19.13 2.85
N LYS A 118 -10.81 -18.95 1.74
CA LYS A 118 -12.25 -19.14 1.56
C LYS A 118 -12.47 -19.79 0.19
N THR A 119 -13.67 -20.30 -0.07
CA THR A 119 -14.01 -20.68 -1.45
C THR A 119 -13.92 -19.46 -2.35
N GLU A 120 -13.09 -19.52 -3.40
CA GLU A 120 -12.86 -18.41 -4.33
C GLU A 120 -12.35 -18.92 -5.68
N ASP A 121 -12.46 -18.06 -6.68
CA ASP A 121 -12.02 -18.32 -8.04
C ASP A 121 -10.54 -17.94 -8.18
N LEU A 122 -9.73 -18.82 -8.76
CA LEU A 122 -8.30 -18.62 -8.99
C LEU A 122 -8.00 -18.73 -10.48
N TYR A 123 -7.31 -17.72 -11.01
CA TYR A 123 -6.73 -17.69 -12.34
C TYR A 123 -5.23 -17.86 -12.20
N VAL A 124 -4.67 -18.86 -12.88
CA VAL A 124 -3.23 -19.01 -13.04
C VAL A 124 -2.88 -18.66 -14.47
N LEU A 125 -1.87 -17.81 -14.63
CA LEU A 125 -1.36 -17.38 -15.91
C LEU A 125 0.15 -17.22 -15.83
N GLY A 126 0.82 -17.36 -16.96
CA GLY A 126 2.24 -17.11 -17.04
C GLY A 126 2.72 -17.12 -18.47
N SER A 127 3.95 -16.68 -18.65
CA SER A 127 4.59 -16.58 -19.95
C SER A 127 6.08 -16.81 -19.81
N THR A 128 6.72 -17.30 -20.86
CA THR A 128 8.19 -17.37 -20.95
C THR A 128 8.73 -16.14 -21.68
N GLU A 129 10.04 -15.92 -21.57
CA GLU A 129 10.73 -14.83 -22.27
C GLU A 129 10.68 -14.96 -23.80
N TYR A 130 10.40 -16.15 -24.34
CA TYR A 130 10.53 -16.45 -25.76
C TYR A 130 9.28 -16.08 -26.57
N THR A 131 9.45 -15.97 -27.90
CA THR A 131 8.42 -15.52 -28.84
C THR A 131 7.20 -16.44 -28.96
N PHE A 132 7.24 -17.62 -28.35
CA PHE A 132 6.12 -18.55 -28.26
C PHE A 132 5.96 -18.92 -26.79
N ASN A 133 4.77 -18.74 -26.23
CA ASN A 133 4.50 -19.12 -24.85
C ASN A 133 4.49 -20.66 -24.73
N ASP A 134 5.52 -21.19 -24.09
CA ASP A 134 5.73 -22.62 -23.84
C ASP A 134 5.63 -22.98 -22.34
N LEU A 135 5.15 -22.05 -21.50
CA LEU A 135 4.99 -22.31 -20.08
C LEU A 135 3.83 -23.27 -19.82
N GLY A 136 4.14 -24.43 -19.25
CA GLY A 136 3.16 -25.38 -18.76
C GLY A 136 3.02 -25.29 -17.25
N TYR A 137 1.79 -25.16 -16.75
CA TYR A 137 1.53 -25.15 -15.32
C TYR A 137 0.29 -25.96 -14.95
N LEU A 138 0.31 -26.56 -13.76
CA LEU A 138 -0.81 -27.34 -13.20
C LEU A 138 -0.90 -27.16 -11.69
N LEU A 139 -2.14 -27.12 -11.19
CA LEU A 139 -2.42 -27.02 -9.76
C LEU A 139 -2.51 -28.42 -9.12
N PHE A 140 -2.09 -28.54 -7.86
CA PHE A 140 -2.17 -29.74 -7.04
C PHE A 140 -2.76 -29.42 -5.66
N ASP A 141 -3.51 -30.35 -5.08
CA ASP A 141 -4.10 -30.19 -3.75
C ASP A 141 -3.09 -30.52 -2.63
N SER A 142 -3.52 -30.35 -1.37
CA SER A 142 -2.69 -30.69 -0.19
C SER A 142 -2.23 -32.15 -0.09
N ARG A 143 -2.83 -33.07 -0.87
CA ARG A 143 -2.45 -34.48 -0.98
C ARG A 143 -1.57 -34.75 -2.20
N GLN A 144 -1.15 -33.71 -2.91
CA GLN A 144 -0.32 -33.78 -4.12
C GLN A 144 -1.05 -34.45 -5.29
N GLU A 145 -2.38 -34.43 -5.27
CA GLU A 145 -3.19 -34.89 -6.40
C GLU A 145 -3.47 -33.73 -7.36
N PRO A 146 -3.40 -33.94 -8.68
CA PRO A 146 -3.64 -32.88 -9.66
C PRO A 146 -5.07 -32.35 -9.54
N VAL A 147 -5.19 -31.03 -9.52
CA VAL A 147 -6.43 -30.27 -9.60
C VAL A 147 -6.52 -29.72 -11.00
N TYR A 148 -7.52 -30.19 -11.75
CA TYR A 148 -7.73 -29.79 -13.13
C TYR A 148 -8.49 -28.45 -13.18
N PRO A 149 -8.14 -27.56 -14.13
CA PRO A 149 -8.89 -26.32 -14.31
C PRO A 149 -10.33 -26.61 -14.70
N ASP A 150 -11.25 -25.80 -14.19
CA ASP A 150 -12.67 -25.82 -14.58
C ASP A 150 -12.85 -25.26 -16.00
N GLU A 151 -12.02 -24.30 -16.40
CA GLU A 151 -12.02 -23.69 -17.72
C GLU A 151 -10.61 -23.24 -18.12
N TRP A 152 -10.29 -23.35 -19.42
CA TRP A 152 -9.15 -22.65 -20.01
C TRP A 152 -9.68 -21.42 -20.74
N VAL A 153 -9.26 -20.24 -20.29
CA VAL A 153 -9.70 -18.97 -20.88
C VAL A 153 -8.62 -18.48 -21.82
N SER A 154 -8.94 -18.33 -23.10
CA SER A 154 -8.11 -17.59 -24.06
C SER A 154 -8.63 -16.16 -24.20
N ASP A 155 -7.74 -15.18 -24.22
CA ASP A 155 -8.08 -13.79 -24.48
C ASP A 155 -7.72 -13.35 -25.91
N GLU A 156 -7.98 -12.07 -26.24
CA GLU A 156 -7.72 -11.49 -27.56
C GLU A 156 -6.21 -11.51 -27.95
N THR A 157 -5.33 -11.92 -27.04
CA THR A 157 -3.89 -12.06 -27.22
C THR A 157 -3.43 -13.53 -27.39
N ASP A 158 -4.37 -14.48 -27.48
CA ASP A 158 -4.13 -15.93 -27.57
C ASP A 158 -3.38 -16.53 -26.35
N ASP A 159 -3.35 -15.82 -25.22
CA ASP A 159 -2.75 -16.33 -23.99
C ASP A 159 -3.72 -17.26 -23.24
N ILE A 160 -3.21 -18.41 -22.81
CA ILE A 160 -3.98 -19.45 -22.13
C ILE A 160 -3.92 -19.21 -20.61
N GLN A 161 -5.09 -19.07 -19.97
CA GLN A 161 -5.24 -18.92 -18.51
C GLN A 161 -6.00 -20.14 -17.95
N ALA A 162 -5.51 -20.71 -16.85
CA ALA A 162 -6.21 -21.77 -16.14
C ALA A 162 -7.13 -21.18 -15.06
N TYR A 163 -8.43 -21.45 -15.16
CA TYR A 163 -9.42 -21.04 -14.18
C TYR A 163 -9.80 -22.20 -13.24
N TYR A 164 -9.88 -21.93 -11.94
CA TYR A 164 -10.23 -22.88 -10.89
C TYR A 164 -11.23 -22.29 -9.90
N ALA A 165 -12.31 -23.00 -9.61
CA ALA A 165 -13.21 -22.71 -8.49
C ALA A 165 -12.79 -23.54 -7.27
N LEU A 166 -11.97 -22.96 -6.39
CA LEU A 166 -11.28 -23.70 -5.32
C LEU A 166 -11.98 -23.53 -3.97
N PRO A 167 -12.20 -24.61 -3.19
CA PRO A 167 -12.51 -24.48 -1.78
C PRO A 167 -11.31 -23.96 -0.97
N ALA A 168 -11.57 -23.49 0.25
CA ALA A 168 -10.51 -23.12 1.19
C ALA A 168 -9.54 -24.31 1.42
N GLY A 169 -8.25 -24.07 1.27
CA GLY A 169 -7.25 -25.13 1.32
C GLY A 169 -5.86 -24.65 0.95
N THR A 170 -4.89 -25.55 1.10
CA THR A 170 -3.52 -25.35 0.62
C THR A 170 -3.38 -26.04 -0.72
N TYR A 171 -2.82 -25.32 -1.69
CA TYR A 171 -2.59 -25.79 -3.06
C TYR A 171 -1.15 -25.53 -3.48
N TYR A 172 -0.73 -26.17 -4.55
CA TYR A 172 0.59 -26.03 -5.14
C TYR A 172 0.45 -25.82 -6.65
N ILE A 173 1.17 -24.86 -7.22
CA ILE A 173 1.28 -24.65 -8.66
C ILE A 173 2.64 -25.21 -9.06
N ALA A 174 2.67 -26.24 -9.89
CA ALA A 174 3.90 -26.72 -10.51
C ALA A 174 3.99 -26.17 -11.93
N THR A 175 5.17 -25.70 -12.33
CA THR A 175 5.40 -25.13 -13.66
C THR A 175 6.66 -25.69 -14.30
N THR A 176 6.65 -25.85 -15.62
CA THR A 176 7.77 -26.41 -16.42
C THR A 176 7.68 -25.90 -17.86
N ASP A 177 8.81 -25.91 -18.57
CA ASP A 177 8.87 -25.61 -20.00
C ASP A 177 8.36 -26.81 -20.84
N LEU A 178 7.32 -26.59 -21.66
CA LEU A 178 6.69 -27.62 -22.49
C LEU A 178 7.53 -28.02 -23.71
N TYR A 179 8.45 -27.19 -24.20
CA TYR A 179 9.21 -27.45 -25.43
C TYR A 179 10.71 -27.61 -25.16
N GLU A 180 11.28 -28.75 -25.59
CA GLU A 180 12.66 -29.17 -25.27
C GLU A 180 13.80 -28.34 -25.90
N TYR A 181 13.53 -27.16 -26.49
CA TYR A 181 14.57 -26.45 -27.27
C TYR A 181 15.55 -25.60 -26.47
N GLY A 182 15.40 -25.46 -25.16
CA GLY A 182 16.42 -24.84 -24.32
C GLY A 182 15.99 -24.80 -22.86
N GLY A 183 16.52 -25.71 -22.05
CA GLY A 183 16.30 -25.73 -20.59
C GLY A 183 17.00 -24.57 -19.86
N ASP A 184 16.81 -23.35 -20.35
CA ASP A 184 17.39 -22.10 -19.85
C ASP A 184 16.41 -20.89 -19.96
N GLY A 185 15.11 -21.15 -20.06
CA GLY A 185 14.08 -20.12 -20.21
C GLY A 185 13.68 -19.47 -18.89
N ARG A 186 13.71 -18.12 -18.85
CA ARG A 186 13.06 -17.34 -17.79
C ARG A 186 11.56 -17.30 -18.03
N TYR A 187 10.80 -17.30 -16.94
CA TYR A 187 9.35 -17.18 -16.99
C TYR A 187 8.83 -16.22 -15.94
N ALA A 188 7.61 -15.75 -16.19
CA ALA A 188 6.79 -15.06 -15.21
C ALA A 188 5.52 -15.87 -14.97
N LEU A 189 5.16 -16.07 -13.70
CA LEU A 189 3.96 -16.79 -13.29
C LEU A 189 3.17 -15.94 -12.30
N MET A 190 1.85 -16.00 -12.37
CA MET A 190 0.97 -15.27 -11.48
C MET A 190 -0.26 -16.12 -11.14
N ALA A 191 -0.65 -16.07 -9.87
CA ALA A 191 -1.89 -16.62 -9.38
C ALA A 191 -2.78 -15.48 -8.85
N VAL A 192 -3.81 -15.15 -9.61
CA VAL A 192 -4.74 -14.05 -9.32
C VAL A 192 -6.06 -14.66 -8.93
N SER A 193 -6.62 -14.29 -7.78
CA SER A 193 -8.04 -14.58 -7.57
C SER A 193 -8.89 -13.46 -8.11
N ASP A 194 -9.98 -13.80 -8.81
CA ASP A 194 -11.07 -12.85 -8.96
C ASP A 194 -11.82 -12.85 -7.64
N ASP A 195 -11.26 -12.18 -6.63
CA ASP A 195 -12.00 -11.86 -5.42
C ASP A 195 -13.06 -10.79 -5.76
N SER A 196 -13.87 -11.00 -6.80
CA SER A 196 -14.98 -10.15 -7.23
C SER A 196 -16.21 -10.26 -6.31
N GLY A 197 -16.04 -10.89 -5.14
CA GLY A 197 -16.79 -10.52 -3.95
C GLY A 197 -16.48 -9.08 -3.48
N GLU A 198 -15.36 -8.50 -3.90
CA GLU A 198 -15.11 -7.07 -3.88
C GLU A 198 -15.56 -6.46 -5.22
N GLU A 199 -16.61 -5.62 -5.20
CA GLU A 199 -16.86 -4.71 -6.32
C GLU A 199 -15.60 -3.85 -6.53
N ASN A 200 -14.78 -4.22 -7.52
CA ASN A 200 -13.53 -3.51 -7.82
C ASN A 200 -13.87 -2.27 -8.65
N TYR A 201 -14.09 -1.17 -7.96
CA TYR A 201 -14.42 0.10 -8.60
C TYR A 201 -13.17 0.68 -9.26
N GLU A 202 -13.19 0.88 -10.58
CA GLU A 202 -12.03 1.40 -11.34
C GLU A 202 -11.54 2.77 -10.84
N ASN A 203 -12.33 3.45 -10.04
CA ASN A 203 -12.07 4.75 -9.43
C ASN A 203 -11.77 4.70 -7.92
N VAL A 204 -11.46 3.53 -7.38
CA VAL A 204 -11.05 3.34 -5.98
C VAL A 204 -9.67 2.68 -5.92
N LEU A 205 -8.74 3.31 -5.20
CA LEU A 205 -7.46 2.71 -4.80
C LEU A 205 -7.48 2.41 -3.32
N ARG A 206 -7.54 1.12 -2.94
CA ARG A 206 -7.37 0.71 -1.53
C ARG A 206 -5.90 0.47 -1.23
N ILE A 207 -5.39 1.14 -0.19
CA ILE A 207 -4.04 0.95 0.32
C ILE A 207 -4.15 0.36 1.73
N ALA A 208 -3.80 -0.91 1.88
CA ALA A 208 -4.00 -1.64 3.12
C ALA A 208 -2.97 -2.75 3.31
N GLY A 209 -2.59 -2.99 4.56
CA GLY A 209 -1.91 -4.20 4.97
C GLY A 209 -2.72 -4.99 6.00
N ASN A 210 -2.21 -6.16 6.39
CA ASN A 210 -2.88 -7.05 7.34
C ASN A 210 -3.10 -6.43 8.73
N ASN A 211 -2.29 -5.43 9.09
CA ASN A 211 -2.52 -4.61 10.26
C ASN A 211 -1.92 -3.19 10.05
N ARG A 212 -1.98 -2.35 11.09
CA ARG A 212 -1.54 -0.94 11.03
C ARG A 212 -0.08 -0.72 10.62
N TYR A 213 0.81 -1.69 10.87
CA TYR A 213 2.22 -1.58 10.50
C TYR A 213 2.38 -1.76 9.01
N GLU A 214 1.75 -2.81 8.46
CA GLU A 214 1.77 -3.13 7.04
C GLU A 214 0.97 -2.10 6.24
N THR A 215 -0.14 -1.55 6.74
CA THR A 215 -0.80 -0.42 6.07
C THR A 215 0.14 0.79 5.97
N ALA A 216 0.92 1.09 7.01
CA ALA A 216 1.92 2.16 6.94
C ALA A 216 3.03 1.86 5.90
N VAL A 217 3.43 0.58 5.81
CA VAL A 217 4.38 0.11 4.79
C VAL A 217 3.80 0.29 3.38
N GLU A 218 2.57 -0.17 3.11
CA GLU A 218 1.95 -0.04 1.79
C GLU A 218 1.76 1.43 1.39
N VAL A 219 1.32 2.29 2.31
CA VAL A 219 1.29 3.74 2.10
C VAL A 219 2.67 4.28 1.73
N SER A 220 3.73 3.79 2.37
CA SER A 220 5.09 4.25 2.06
C SER A 220 5.58 3.81 0.69
N LYS A 221 5.19 2.63 0.21
CA LYS A 221 5.54 2.18 -1.16
C LYS A 221 4.85 3.03 -2.21
N VAL A 222 3.56 3.35 -2.01
CA VAL A 222 2.80 4.18 -2.95
C VAL A 222 3.36 5.62 -2.99
N GLY A 223 3.70 6.20 -1.84
CA GLY A 223 4.17 7.59 -1.78
C GLY A 223 5.66 7.80 -2.09
N TRP A 224 6.47 6.75 -1.96
CA TRP A 224 7.94 6.77 -2.07
C TRP A 224 8.48 5.51 -2.78
N PRO A 225 8.07 5.25 -4.05
CA PRO A 225 8.52 4.08 -4.79
C PRO A 225 10.03 4.07 -5.02
N GLU A 226 10.63 5.25 -5.19
CA GLU A 226 12.09 5.45 -5.38
C GLU A 226 12.88 5.49 -4.05
N GLY A 227 12.23 5.19 -2.93
CA GLY A 227 12.82 5.29 -1.60
C GLY A 227 12.68 6.66 -0.93
N ALA A 228 13.18 6.76 0.30
CA ALA A 228 13.09 7.96 1.13
C ALA A 228 14.30 8.07 2.09
N ASP A 229 15.10 9.12 1.92
CA ASP A 229 16.28 9.40 2.76
C ASP A 229 15.95 9.52 4.26
N THR A 230 14.73 9.95 4.58
CA THR A 230 14.24 10.15 5.95
C THR A 230 12.94 9.38 6.16
N VAL A 231 12.79 8.77 7.33
CA VAL A 231 11.54 8.15 7.79
C VAL A 231 11.13 8.73 9.14
N VAL A 232 9.86 9.07 9.30
CA VAL A 232 9.30 9.49 10.58
C VAL A 232 8.71 8.26 11.28
N LEU A 233 9.15 7.99 12.51
CA LEU A 233 8.71 6.85 13.30
C LEU A 233 7.81 7.30 14.46
N ALA A 234 6.59 6.79 14.49
CA ALA A 234 5.59 7.10 15.50
C ALA A 234 5.14 5.85 16.28
N ARG A 235 4.60 6.07 17.49
CA ARG A 235 4.04 4.98 18.29
C ARG A 235 2.69 4.52 17.75
N ASP A 236 2.58 3.21 17.58
CA ASP A 236 1.42 2.49 17.06
C ASP A 236 0.11 2.70 17.82
N SER A 237 0.20 2.87 19.14
CA SER A 237 -0.90 2.75 20.11
C SER A 237 -1.20 4.06 20.84
N ASN A 238 -0.39 5.11 20.62
CA ASN A 238 -0.53 6.41 21.27
C ASN A 238 -0.24 7.53 20.27
N PHE A 239 -1.31 7.99 19.61
CA PHE A 239 -1.30 9.03 18.58
C PHE A 239 -0.82 10.45 18.96
N PRO A 240 -0.89 10.94 20.23
CA PRO A 240 -0.77 12.39 20.48
C PRO A 240 0.53 13.03 20.03
N ASP A 241 1.65 12.30 20.14
CA ASP A 241 2.96 12.78 19.70
C ASP A 241 3.09 12.78 18.16
N ALA A 242 2.28 11.97 17.47
CA ALA A 242 2.33 11.79 16.02
C ALA A 242 1.32 12.68 15.26
N LEU A 243 0.24 13.13 15.90
CA LEU A 243 -0.76 14.02 15.27
C LEU A 243 -0.15 15.30 14.69
N ALA A 244 0.91 15.81 15.31
CA ALA A 244 1.62 16.99 14.84
C ALA A 244 2.72 16.68 13.81
N GLY A 245 2.94 15.40 13.50
CA GLY A 245 4.07 14.92 12.72
C GLY A 245 3.95 15.10 11.22
N ALA A 246 2.73 15.15 10.67
CA ALA A 246 2.51 15.18 9.22
C ALA A 246 3.23 16.35 8.51
N PRO A 247 3.20 17.61 9.00
CA PRO A 247 3.92 18.69 8.33
C PRO A 247 5.44 18.56 8.39
N LEU A 248 5.98 17.98 9.49
CA LEU A 248 7.40 17.68 9.58
C LEU A 248 7.80 16.54 8.63
N ALA A 249 7.00 15.48 8.56
CA ALA A 249 7.23 14.36 7.65
C ALA A 249 7.23 14.83 6.19
N TYR A 250 6.23 15.64 5.80
CA TYR A 250 6.15 16.23 4.48
C TYR A 250 7.33 17.15 4.16
N LYS A 251 7.80 17.95 5.12
CA LYS A 251 8.99 18.80 4.96
C LYS A 251 10.24 18.01 4.55
N HIS A 252 10.35 16.78 5.05
CA HIS A 252 11.47 15.88 4.79
C HIS A 252 11.21 14.92 3.62
N ASP A 253 10.09 15.06 2.91
CA ASP A 253 9.58 14.07 1.95
C ASP A 253 9.69 12.65 2.50
N ALA A 254 9.15 12.45 3.71
CA ALA A 254 9.33 11.24 4.48
C ALA A 254 8.00 10.53 4.77
N PRO A 255 7.93 9.19 4.64
CA PRO A 255 6.78 8.43 5.14
C PRO A 255 6.72 8.45 6.67
N ILE A 256 5.52 8.28 7.20
CA ILE A 256 5.30 7.98 8.62
C ILE A 256 5.09 6.47 8.78
N LEU A 257 6.02 5.81 9.47
CA LEU A 257 5.87 4.41 9.88
C LEU A 257 5.44 4.32 11.35
N LEU A 258 4.70 3.25 11.67
CA LEU A 258 4.27 2.94 13.02
C LEU A 258 5.11 1.83 13.63
N ASN A 259 5.40 1.94 14.92
CA ASN A 259 6.13 0.92 15.64
C ASN A 259 5.61 0.80 17.08
N PRO A 260 5.60 -0.41 17.68
CA PRO A 260 5.29 -0.57 19.09
C PRO A 260 6.36 0.06 19.97
N LYS A 261 6.03 0.21 21.25
CA LYS A 261 6.86 0.92 22.23
C LYS A 261 8.26 0.31 22.44
N ASP A 262 8.31 -1.01 22.59
CA ASP A 262 9.43 -1.72 23.24
C ASP A 262 10.22 -2.66 22.30
N SER A 263 9.80 -2.80 21.04
CA SER A 263 10.45 -3.64 20.02
C SER A 263 10.38 -2.99 18.64
N LEU A 264 11.43 -3.15 17.83
CA LEU A 264 11.42 -2.69 16.44
C LEU A 264 10.85 -3.80 15.54
N GLN A 265 9.71 -3.56 14.92
CA GLN A 265 9.00 -4.55 14.09
C GLN A 265 9.79 -4.95 12.86
N SER A 266 9.69 -6.22 12.45
CA SER A 266 10.34 -6.72 11.23
C SER A 266 9.85 -5.98 9.99
N ALA A 267 8.54 -5.72 9.87
CA ALA A 267 7.96 -4.92 8.78
C ALA A 267 8.61 -3.53 8.68
N VAL A 268 8.81 -2.85 9.82
CA VAL A 268 9.50 -1.54 9.86
C VAL A 268 10.98 -1.66 9.49
N LYS A 269 11.68 -2.70 9.97
CA LYS A 269 13.10 -2.94 9.61
C LYS A 269 13.25 -3.16 8.11
N ASN A 270 12.40 -3.98 7.52
CA ASN A 270 12.43 -4.29 6.10
C ASN A 270 12.08 -3.04 5.29
N GLN A 271 11.07 -2.27 5.71
CA GLN A 271 10.69 -1.07 5.00
C GLN A 271 11.76 0.03 5.07
N LEU A 272 12.46 0.18 6.20
CA LEU A 272 13.61 1.10 6.29
C LEU A 272 14.73 0.74 5.31
N LYS A 273 14.94 -0.57 5.04
CA LYS A 273 15.91 -1.04 4.05
C LYS A 273 15.41 -0.81 2.62
N TYR A 274 14.16 -1.15 2.34
CA TYR A 274 13.52 -0.93 1.04
C TYR A 274 13.57 0.55 0.64
N LEU A 275 13.28 1.45 1.59
CA LEU A 275 13.34 2.89 1.37
C LEU A 275 14.77 3.44 1.28
N GLU A 276 15.80 2.62 1.47
CA GLU A 276 17.20 3.03 1.59
C GLU A 276 17.41 4.18 2.60
N ALA A 277 16.64 4.16 3.68
CA ALA A 277 16.59 5.27 4.63
C ALA A 277 17.95 5.51 5.28
N LYS A 278 18.33 6.78 5.42
CA LYS A 278 19.55 7.21 6.12
C LYS A 278 19.25 7.81 7.48
N ASN A 279 18.08 8.44 7.62
CA ASN A 279 17.67 9.18 8.79
C ASN A 279 16.34 8.66 9.33
N VAL A 280 16.21 8.56 10.65
CA VAL A 280 14.93 8.30 11.32
C VAL A 280 14.63 9.38 12.33
N ILE A 281 13.47 10.00 12.19
CA ILE A 281 12.93 10.97 13.14
C ILE A 281 11.92 10.26 14.03
N ILE A 282 12.27 10.00 15.29
CA ILE A 282 11.36 9.41 16.27
C ILE A 282 10.51 10.51 16.91
N LEU A 283 9.19 10.41 16.80
CA LEU A 283 8.25 11.29 17.49
C LEU A 283 7.90 10.74 18.88
N GLY A 284 8.03 11.59 19.89
CA GLY A 284 7.77 11.27 21.28
C GLY A 284 9.01 10.89 22.10
N GLY A 285 8.84 10.97 23.42
CA GLY A 285 9.86 10.60 24.39
C GLY A 285 10.11 9.09 24.46
N THR A 286 10.97 8.67 25.38
CA THR A 286 11.27 7.24 25.62
C THR A 286 10.08 6.46 26.17
N SER A 287 9.06 7.15 26.70
CA SER A 287 7.78 6.56 27.07
C SER A 287 6.94 6.16 25.86
N ALA A 288 7.15 6.79 24.69
CA ALA A 288 6.49 6.48 23.43
C ALA A 288 7.26 5.39 22.67
N ILE A 289 8.52 5.62 22.37
CA ILE A 289 9.40 4.63 21.72
C ILE A 289 10.66 4.53 22.55
N THR A 290 10.94 3.36 23.11
CA THR A 290 12.05 3.19 24.06
C THR A 290 13.41 3.46 23.44
N SER A 291 14.38 3.71 24.31
CA SER A 291 15.80 3.78 23.92
C SER A 291 16.33 2.45 23.39
N LYS A 292 15.64 1.32 23.64
CA LYS A 292 15.99 0.02 23.04
C LYS A 292 15.77 0.06 21.53
N VAL A 293 14.57 0.46 21.09
CA VAL A 293 14.24 0.63 19.66
C VAL A 293 15.21 1.61 18.99
N GLU A 294 15.51 2.74 19.64
CA GLU A 294 16.50 3.70 19.13
C GLU A 294 17.90 3.10 18.97
N ARG A 295 18.35 2.24 19.89
CA ARG A 295 19.64 1.55 19.76
C ARG A 295 19.62 0.53 18.61
N GLU A 296 18.52 -0.20 18.43
CA GLU A 296 18.38 -1.12 17.30
C GLU A 296 18.46 -0.37 15.97
N LEU A 297 17.79 0.78 15.85
CA LEU A 297 17.88 1.63 14.65
C LEU A 297 19.31 2.15 14.41
N LYS A 298 20.03 2.59 15.46
CA LYS A 298 21.44 3.00 15.36
C LYS A 298 22.35 1.85 14.92
N GLN A 299 22.10 0.64 15.40
CA GLN A 299 22.84 -0.57 15.00
C GLN A 299 22.62 -0.92 13.52
N MET A 300 21.51 -0.50 12.93
CA MET A 300 21.27 -0.59 11.48
C MET A 300 22.02 0.48 10.67
N GLY A 301 22.82 1.35 11.31
CA GLY A 301 23.59 2.41 10.63
C GLY A 301 22.82 3.71 10.40
N LEU A 302 21.62 3.85 10.97
CA LEU A 302 20.73 5.00 10.74
C LEU A 302 21.06 6.18 11.67
N ASN A 303 20.95 7.40 11.15
CA ASN A 303 21.03 8.64 11.93
C ASN A 303 19.69 8.89 12.63
N ILE A 304 19.69 8.94 13.97
CA ILE A 304 18.44 9.08 14.73
C ILE A 304 18.31 10.46 15.35
N LYS A 305 17.20 11.13 15.07
CA LYS A 305 16.75 12.34 15.76
C LYS A 305 15.47 12.03 16.53
N ARG A 306 15.44 12.34 17.83
CA ARG A 306 14.24 12.18 18.65
C ARG A 306 13.64 13.54 18.98
N ILE A 307 12.35 13.70 18.70
CA ILE A 307 11.58 14.90 19.03
C ILE A 307 10.51 14.51 20.03
N GLY A 308 10.78 14.73 21.32
CA GLY A 308 9.86 14.36 22.40
C GLY A 308 9.80 15.42 23.49
N GLY A 309 8.59 15.74 23.94
CA GLY A 309 8.33 16.65 25.05
C GLY A 309 7.98 15.95 26.35
N LYS A 310 7.83 16.74 27.43
CA LYS A 310 7.27 16.28 28.71
C LYS A 310 5.78 15.96 28.63
N SER A 311 5.11 16.48 27.61
CA SER A 311 3.69 16.29 27.32
C SER A 311 3.47 16.31 25.81
N ARG A 312 2.30 15.88 25.35
CA ARG A 312 1.89 15.98 23.93
C ARG A 312 1.92 17.42 23.40
N TYR A 313 1.66 18.40 24.27
CA TYR A 313 1.68 19.82 23.95
C TYR A 313 3.12 20.31 23.73
N ASP A 314 4.05 19.88 24.59
CA ASP A 314 5.49 20.14 24.44
C ASP A 314 6.06 19.42 23.20
N THR A 315 5.69 18.16 22.95
CA THR A 315 6.09 17.44 21.73
C THR A 315 5.63 18.20 20.48
N ALA A 316 4.36 18.60 20.40
CA ALA A 316 3.83 19.36 19.26
C ALA A 316 4.56 20.71 19.07
N ALA A 317 4.86 21.43 20.15
CA ALA A 317 5.63 22.68 20.08
C ALA A 317 7.07 22.45 19.57
N LYS A 318 7.72 21.34 19.96
CA LYS A 318 9.05 20.97 19.44
C LYS A 318 9.01 20.55 17.98
N ILE A 319 7.98 19.80 17.56
CA ILE A 319 7.78 19.48 16.14
C ILE A 319 7.57 20.77 15.33
N ALA A 320 6.79 21.72 15.84
CA ALA A 320 6.60 23.01 15.19
C ALA A 320 7.93 23.78 15.02
N ALA A 321 8.80 23.75 16.02
CA ALA A 321 10.13 24.38 15.92
C ALA A 321 11.00 23.76 14.81
N GLU A 322 10.83 22.47 14.50
CA GLU A 322 11.55 21.78 13.43
C GLU A 322 11.02 22.12 12.04
N ILE A 323 9.76 22.57 11.93
CA ILE A 323 9.17 23.07 10.67
C ILE A 323 9.85 24.40 10.28
N GLY A 324 10.15 25.27 11.24
CA GLY A 324 10.92 26.51 11.02
C GLY A 324 10.10 27.78 11.28
N ASP A 325 10.26 28.80 10.44
CA ASP A 325 9.44 30.02 10.53
C ASP A 325 8.07 29.80 9.87
N TYR A 326 7.00 30.13 10.60
CA TYR A 326 5.61 30.02 10.16
C TYR A 326 4.78 31.15 10.73
N ASP A 327 3.85 31.68 9.93
CA ASP A 327 2.92 32.75 10.33
C ASP A 327 1.50 32.25 10.60
N LYS A 328 1.21 31.00 10.21
CA LYS A 328 -0.06 30.31 10.43
C LYS A 328 0.17 29.06 11.27
N ALA A 329 -0.77 28.71 12.14
CA ALA A 329 -0.75 27.46 12.90
C ALA A 329 -2.15 26.84 13.05
N VAL A 330 -2.23 25.51 13.07
CA VAL A 330 -3.43 24.77 13.44
C VAL A 330 -3.45 24.54 14.94
N ILE A 331 -4.61 24.70 15.58
CA ILE A 331 -4.88 24.36 16.97
C ILE A 331 -5.90 23.23 16.99
N ALA A 332 -5.45 22.04 17.38
CA ALA A 332 -6.28 20.85 17.46
C ALA A 332 -6.41 20.35 18.91
N TYR A 333 -7.42 19.52 19.16
CA TYR A 333 -7.66 18.99 20.49
C TYR A 333 -6.60 17.95 20.83
N GLY A 334 -5.95 18.09 21.98
CA GLY A 334 -4.86 17.22 22.36
C GLY A 334 -5.28 15.82 22.79
N GLU A 335 -6.52 15.61 23.24
CA GLU A 335 -6.93 14.37 23.92
C GLU A 335 -7.70 13.39 23.01
N ASN A 336 -7.98 13.77 21.77
CA ASN A 336 -8.58 12.92 20.75
C ASN A 336 -8.00 13.25 19.37
N PHE A 337 -8.17 12.37 18.38
CA PHE A 337 -7.50 12.43 17.08
C PHE A 337 -8.31 12.95 15.87
N PRO A 338 -9.64 12.72 15.73
CA PRO A 338 -10.28 12.81 14.41
C PRO A 338 -10.16 14.18 13.73
N ASP A 339 -10.37 15.25 14.51
CA ASP A 339 -10.30 16.62 14.00
C ASP A 339 -8.87 16.96 13.51
N ALA A 340 -7.84 16.52 14.23
CA ALA A 340 -6.45 16.73 13.84
C ALA A 340 -6.06 15.95 12.57
N LEU A 341 -6.59 14.74 12.38
CA LEU A 341 -6.31 13.93 11.20
C LEU A 341 -6.90 14.55 9.93
N SER A 342 -8.13 15.11 10.01
CA SER A 342 -8.79 15.71 8.84
C SER A 342 -8.05 16.92 8.26
N ILE A 343 -7.34 17.69 9.11
CA ILE A 343 -6.58 18.88 8.69
C ILE A 343 -5.11 18.56 8.37
N ALA A 344 -4.63 17.37 8.73
CA ALA A 344 -3.22 17.01 8.60
C ALA A 344 -2.67 17.13 7.17
N PRO A 345 -3.37 16.68 6.11
CA PRO A 345 -2.89 16.84 4.74
C PRO A 345 -2.70 18.30 4.33
N TYR A 346 -3.71 19.15 4.60
CA TYR A 346 -3.62 20.58 4.34
C TYR A 346 -2.48 21.23 5.09
N ALA A 347 -2.37 20.92 6.39
CA ALA A 347 -1.31 21.47 7.24
C ALA A 347 0.08 21.05 6.72
N ALA A 348 0.21 19.82 6.24
CA ALA A 348 1.46 19.29 5.73
C ALA A 348 1.89 19.94 4.41
N ALA A 349 0.99 19.96 3.42
CA ALA A 349 1.25 20.55 2.11
C ALA A 349 1.58 22.05 2.18
N ASN A 350 1.06 22.75 3.20
CA ASN A 350 1.28 24.18 3.39
C ASN A 350 2.32 24.51 4.47
N GLN A 351 3.03 23.52 5.01
CA GLN A 351 4.05 23.70 6.06
C GLN A 351 3.52 24.46 7.29
N ILE A 352 2.27 24.20 7.66
CA ILE A 352 1.59 24.79 8.82
C ILE A 352 1.74 23.82 10.00
N PRO A 353 2.36 24.23 11.12
CA PRO A 353 2.43 23.38 12.30
C PRO A 353 1.05 23.09 12.88
N ILE A 354 0.86 21.86 13.35
CA ILE A 354 -0.28 21.46 14.17
C ILE A 354 0.15 21.50 15.63
N LEU A 355 -0.43 22.42 16.38
CA LEU A 355 -0.25 22.53 17.82
C LEU A 355 -1.48 22.00 18.54
N LEU A 356 -1.28 21.52 19.76
CA LEU A 356 -2.33 20.87 20.54
C LEU A 356 -2.79 21.75 21.71
N SER A 357 -4.06 21.60 22.09
CA SER A 357 -4.66 22.26 23.26
C SER A 357 -5.62 21.32 23.99
N PRO A 358 -5.69 21.31 25.33
CA PRO A 358 -6.85 20.81 26.05
C PRO A 358 -8.06 21.74 25.84
N LYS A 359 -9.22 21.32 26.36
CA LYS A 359 -10.51 21.97 26.09
C LYS A 359 -10.60 23.43 26.53
N ASP A 360 -10.14 23.73 27.74
CA ASP A 360 -10.45 24.99 28.41
C ASP A 360 -9.26 25.93 28.56
N GLN A 361 -8.07 25.53 28.14
CA GLN A 361 -6.85 26.28 28.37
C GLN A 361 -5.83 26.08 27.27
N LEU A 362 -5.18 27.15 26.81
CA LEU A 362 -4.03 27.07 25.93
C LEU A 362 -2.76 26.79 26.76
N PRO A 363 -2.02 25.70 26.51
CA PRO A 363 -0.81 25.39 27.27
C PRO A 363 0.29 26.45 27.06
N ALA A 364 1.24 26.53 28.00
CA ALA A 364 2.34 27.49 27.90
C ALA A 364 3.26 27.18 26.72
N GLU A 365 3.46 25.90 26.42
CA GLU A 365 4.25 25.39 25.31
C GLU A 365 3.62 25.80 23.97
N THR A 366 2.31 25.56 23.82
CA THR A 366 1.54 26.00 22.64
C THR A 366 1.56 27.52 22.50
N SER A 367 1.34 28.26 23.59
CA SER A 367 1.40 29.73 23.58
C SER A 367 2.77 30.26 23.15
N THR A 368 3.85 29.57 23.54
CA THR A 368 5.21 29.93 23.16
C THR A 368 5.46 29.69 21.68
N ALA A 369 5.01 28.55 21.14
CA ALA A 369 5.10 28.26 19.71
C ALA A 369 4.31 29.24 18.83
N LEU A 370 3.33 29.95 19.40
CA LEU A 370 2.49 30.92 18.69
C LEU A 370 3.01 32.36 18.70
N LYS A 371 4.16 32.65 19.32
CA LYS A 371 4.65 34.04 19.47
C LYS A 371 4.75 34.80 18.15
N LYS A 372 5.29 34.16 17.10
CA LYS A 372 5.46 34.73 15.74
C LYS A 372 4.28 34.50 14.79
N VAL A 373 3.25 33.78 15.22
CA VAL A 373 2.06 33.47 14.40
C VAL A 373 1.13 34.68 14.37
N SER A 374 0.49 34.95 13.24
CA SER A 374 -0.58 35.96 13.15
C SER A 374 -1.96 35.36 12.83
N HIS A 375 -2.01 34.12 12.34
CA HIS A 375 -3.25 33.42 11.99
C HIS A 375 -3.33 32.03 12.61
N THR A 376 -4.43 31.71 13.29
CA THR A 376 -4.67 30.33 13.77
C THR A 376 -5.95 29.73 13.22
N ILE A 377 -5.88 28.45 12.86
CA ILE A 377 -7.05 27.64 12.52
C ILE A 377 -7.34 26.72 13.70
N ILE A 378 -8.48 26.89 14.36
CA ILE A 378 -8.97 25.97 15.38
C ILE A 378 -9.80 24.90 14.68
N VAL A 379 -9.39 23.63 14.77
CA VAL A 379 -10.16 22.51 14.19
C VAL A 379 -10.83 21.75 15.33
N GLY A 380 -12.15 21.64 15.25
CA GLY A 380 -13.00 21.03 16.27
C GLY A 380 -13.97 22.00 16.93
N GLY A 381 -15.10 21.44 17.36
CA GLY A 381 -16.19 22.18 18.00
C GLY A 381 -15.87 22.71 19.40
N THR A 382 -16.78 23.52 19.95
CA THR A 382 -16.63 24.10 21.30
C THR A 382 -16.62 23.07 22.43
N ASN A 383 -17.12 21.86 22.17
CA ASN A 383 -17.10 20.74 23.11
C ASN A 383 -15.69 20.19 23.38
N VAL A 384 -14.78 20.30 22.41
CA VAL A 384 -13.39 19.81 22.50
C VAL A 384 -12.37 20.94 22.60
N ILE A 385 -12.65 22.12 22.02
CA ILE A 385 -11.86 23.34 22.20
C ILE A 385 -12.83 24.50 22.47
N SER A 386 -12.97 24.87 23.73
CA SER A 386 -13.91 25.90 24.17
C SER A 386 -13.61 27.29 23.60
N ASP A 387 -14.55 28.21 23.74
CA ASP A 387 -14.33 29.61 23.37
C ASP A 387 -13.37 30.34 24.30
N LYS A 388 -12.98 29.76 25.45
CA LYS A 388 -11.90 30.32 26.28
C LYS A 388 -10.57 30.24 25.53
N VAL A 389 -10.29 29.10 24.89
CA VAL A 389 -9.09 28.93 24.05
C VAL A 389 -9.15 29.89 22.85
N LYS A 390 -10.29 29.96 22.15
CA LYS A 390 -10.47 30.91 21.04
C LYS A 390 -10.25 32.37 21.45
N LYS A 391 -10.76 32.79 22.61
CA LYS A 391 -10.53 34.14 23.16
C LYS A 391 -9.04 34.38 23.48
N GLY A 392 -8.35 33.38 24.02
CA GLY A 392 -6.89 33.44 24.24
C GLY A 392 -6.08 33.63 22.95
N LEU A 393 -6.63 33.19 21.82
CA LEU A 393 -6.04 33.34 20.49
C LEU A 393 -6.47 34.62 19.76
N ALA A 394 -7.21 35.54 20.38
CA ALA A 394 -7.80 36.71 19.68
C ALA A 394 -6.77 37.58 18.92
N SER A 395 -5.54 37.71 19.44
CA SER A 395 -4.44 38.42 18.77
C SER A 395 -3.87 37.69 17.53
N LYS A 396 -4.38 36.50 17.23
CA LYS A 396 -3.91 35.57 16.21
C LYS A 396 -5.00 35.24 15.17
N ASN A 397 -5.99 36.14 15.01
CA ASN A 397 -7.07 36.04 14.02
C ASN A 397 -7.69 34.62 13.91
N PRO A 398 -8.25 34.05 15.00
CA PRO A 398 -8.61 32.65 15.05
C PRO A 398 -9.85 32.33 14.22
N VAL A 399 -9.70 31.45 13.23
CA VAL A 399 -10.80 30.87 12.44
C VAL A 399 -11.11 29.49 12.97
N ARG A 400 -12.38 29.18 13.25
CA ARG A 400 -12.79 27.83 13.68
C ARG A 400 -13.40 27.07 12.51
N ILE A 401 -12.98 25.82 12.31
CA ILE A 401 -13.59 24.85 11.40
C ILE A 401 -14.09 23.68 12.25
N ALA A 402 -15.39 23.40 12.21
CA ALA A 402 -16.01 22.35 13.00
C ALA A 402 -17.33 21.90 12.40
N GLY A 403 -17.59 20.60 12.43
CA GLY A 403 -18.90 20.00 12.17
C GLY A 403 -19.58 19.51 13.45
N LYS A 404 -20.73 18.86 13.27
CA LYS A 404 -21.53 18.25 14.35
C LYS A 404 -20.83 17.06 15.00
N ASP A 405 -20.06 16.32 14.21
CA ASP A 405 -19.27 15.17 14.62
C ASP A 405 -17.95 15.11 13.80
N ARG A 406 -17.15 14.06 14.00
CA ARG A 406 -15.86 13.90 13.31
C ARG A 406 -15.97 13.80 11.79
N TYR A 407 -17.07 13.26 11.29
CA TYR A 407 -17.29 13.04 9.86
C TYR A 407 -17.66 14.38 9.20
N ASP A 408 -18.61 15.11 9.80
CA ASP A 408 -18.97 16.45 9.38
C ASP A 408 -17.78 17.43 9.52
N THR A 409 -16.97 17.34 10.59
CA THR A 409 -15.74 18.17 10.69
C THR A 409 -14.79 17.91 9.53
N SER A 410 -14.58 16.65 9.12
CA SER A 410 -13.70 16.35 7.98
C SER A 410 -14.19 16.96 6.67
N VAL A 411 -15.51 16.94 6.44
CA VAL A 411 -16.15 17.61 5.30
C VAL A 411 -15.99 19.13 5.39
N LYS A 412 -16.22 19.73 6.56
CA LYS A 412 -16.05 21.19 6.76
C LYS A 412 -14.61 21.65 6.56
N VAL A 413 -13.63 20.80 6.85
CA VAL A 413 -12.22 21.04 6.56
C VAL A 413 -11.98 21.05 5.05
N ALA A 414 -12.48 20.04 4.34
CA ALA A 414 -12.34 19.94 2.88
C ALA A 414 -13.07 21.08 2.13
N GLU A 415 -14.29 21.45 2.52
CA GLU A 415 -15.03 22.57 1.92
C GLU A 415 -14.34 23.94 2.13
N ARG A 416 -13.67 24.12 3.26
CA ARG A 416 -13.18 25.45 3.68
C ARG A 416 -11.78 25.75 3.17
N LEU A 417 -11.00 24.73 2.86
CA LEU A 417 -9.59 24.83 2.51
C LEU A 417 -9.39 24.43 1.06
N PRO A 418 -8.50 25.11 0.32
CA PRO A 418 -8.25 24.75 -1.06
C PRO A 418 -7.55 23.39 -1.08
N MET A 419 -8.28 22.34 -1.41
CA MET A 419 -7.80 20.97 -1.60
C MET A 419 -8.61 20.34 -2.73
N SER A 420 -8.17 19.18 -3.25
CA SER A 420 -8.95 18.47 -4.26
C SER A 420 -10.35 18.11 -3.74
N SER A 421 -11.36 18.39 -4.56
CA SER A 421 -12.74 17.97 -4.30
C SER A 421 -13.18 16.85 -5.23
N GLU A 422 -12.41 16.57 -6.28
CA GLU A 422 -12.65 15.51 -7.27
C GLU A 422 -11.97 14.19 -6.90
N MET A 423 -10.80 14.28 -6.24
CA MET A 423 -10.03 13.18 -5.71
C MET A 423 -9.90 13.35 -4.20
N ILE A 424 -10.29 12.33 -3.43
CA ILE A 424 -10.21 12.39 -1.98
C ILE A 424 -9.53 11.15 -1.41
N THR A 425 -8.84 11.34 -0.28
CA THR A 425 -8.39 10.24 0.55
C THR A 425 -9.46 9.95 1.60
N VAL A 426 -9.85 8.69 1.76
CA VAL A 426 -10.86 8.23 2.72
C VAL A 426 -10.20 7.35 3.78
N ALA A 427 -10.51 7.60 5.04
CA ALA A 427 -10.03 6.79 6.15
C ALA A 427 -11.11 6.58 7.21
N THR A 428 -10.97 5.54 8.04
CA THR A 428 -11.91 5.33 9.14
C THR A 428 -11.82 6.45 10.17
N GLY A 429 -12.96 6.98 10.59
CA GLY A 429 -13.03 7.92 11.70
C GLY A 429 -12.96 7.23 13.06
N GLU A 430 -13.00 5.89 13.13
CA GLU A 430 -13.09 5.13 14.39
C GLU A 430 -11.72 4.81 15.00
N ASN A 431 -10.65 4.90 14.21
CA ASN A 431 -9.26 4.69 14.62
C ASN A 431 -8.35 5.74 13.94
N PHE A 432 -7.07 5.82 14.32
CA PHE A 432 -6.18 6.87 13.86
C PHE A 432 -5.06 6.41 12.93
N ALA A 433 -4.68 5.13 12.98
CA ALA A 433 -3.41 4.65 12.43
C ALA A 433 -3.31 4.89 10.92
N ASP A 434 -4.31 4.47 10.16
CA ASP A 434 -4.29 4.52 8.69
C ASP A 434 -4.32 5.97 8.16
N ALA A 435 -5.20 6.81 8.73
CA ALA A 435 -5.25 8.23 8.40
C ALA A 435 -3.97 8.99 8.79
N LEU A 436 -3.35 8.63 9.91
CA LEU A 436 -2.10 9.25 10.35
C LEU A 436 -0.97 8.95 9.36
N THR A 437 -0.80 7.69 8.97
CA THR A 437 0.28 7.28 8.07
C THR A 437 0.04 7.76 6.64
N GLY A 438 -1.22 7.75 6.18
CA GLY A 438 -1.60 8.27 4.87
C GLY A 438 -1.74 9.79 4.77
N SER A 439 -1.64 10.54 5.88
CA SER A 439 -1.76 12.01 5.86
C SER A 439 -0.71 12.71 4.98
N VAL A 440 0.50 12.16 4.92
CA VAL A 440 1.58 12.70 4.09
C VAL A 440 1.36 12.33 2.61
N LEU A 441 0.86 11.12 2.34
CA LEU A 441 0.48 10.71 0.98
C LEU A 441 -0.64 11.60 0.42
N ALA A 442 -1.70 11.80 1.20
CA ALA A 442 -2.80 12.71 0.86
C ALA A 442 -2.28 14.15 0.62
N ALA A 443 -1.30 14.60 1.41
CA ALA A 443 -0.66 15.90 1.18
C ALA A 443 0.14 15.97 -0.14
N LYS A 444 0.80 14.90 -0.58
CA LYS A 444 1.54 14.85 -1.87
C LYS A 444 0.59 15.03 -3.06
N PHE A 445 -0.61 14.46 -2.98
CA PHE A 445 -1.66 14.61 -3.99
C PHE A 445 -2.59 15.81 -3.75
N TYR A 446 -2.36 16.59 -2.69
CA TYR A 446 -3.21 17.71 -2.29
C TYR A 446 -4.68 17.31 -2.09
N GLU A 447 -4.91 16.09 -1.61
CA GLU A 447 -6.21 15.48 -1.32
C GLU A 447 -6.61 15.66 0.15
N PRO A 448 -7.87 16.01 0.44
CA PRO A 448 -8.35 16.04 1.81
C PRO A 448 -8.48 14.60 2.33
N ILE A 449 -8.31 14.42 3.64
CA ILE A 449 -8.74 13.20 4.33
C ILE A 449 -10.18 13.38 4.80
N ILE A 450 -11.08 12.61 4.21
CA ILE A 450 -12.49 12.49 4.60
C ILE A 450 -12.66 11.25 5.48
N LEU A 451 -13.31 11.42 6.63
CA LEU A 451 -13.53 10.32 7.57
C LEU A 451 -14.88 9.64 7.33
N VAL A 452 -14.90 8.31 7.38
CA VAL A 452 -16.12 7.48 7.28
C VAL A 452 -16.25 6.51 8.46
N LYS A 453 -17.43 5.91 8.64
CA LYS A 453 -17.60 4.81 9.61
C LYS A 453 -17.17 3.50 8.95
N LYS A 454 -16.93 2.47 9.76
CA LYS A 454 -16.48 1.18 9.25
C LYS A 454 -17.42 0.60 8.18
N ASN A 455 -18.72 0.59 8.47
CA ASN A 455 -19.71 -0.11 7.64
C ASN A 455 -20.63 0.84 6.85
N ASN A 456 -20.44 2.16 6.94
CA ASN A 456 -21.31 3.09 6.22
C ASN A 456 -20.68 4.47 6.00
N VAL A 457 -21.05 5.14 4.92
CA VAL A 457 -20.68 6.52 4.61
C VAL A 457 -21.69 7.47 5.28
N PRO A 458 -21.25 8.38 6.17
CA PRO A 458 -22.16 9.34 6.81
C PRO A 458 -22.74 10.34 5.81
N SER A 459 -24.00 10.75 6.02
CA SER A 459 -24.71 11.69 5.12
C SER A 459 -23.94 12.97 4.76
N PRO A 460 -23.19 13.64 5.67
CA PRO A 460 -22.36 14.78 5.27
C PRO A 460 -21.31 14.45 4.20
N VAL A 461 -20.75 13.24 4.24
CA VAL A 461 -19.73 12.76 3.29
C VAL A 461 -20.38 12.43 1.95
N THR A 462 -21.47 11.67 1.93
CA THR A 462 -22.25 11.39 0.71
C THR A 462 -22.65 12.69 0.01
N LYS A 463 -23.15 13.66 0.77
CA LYS A 463 -23.54 14.97 0.23
C LYS A 463 -22.34 15.72 -0.38
N TYR A 464 -21.20 15.73 0.31
CA TYR A 464 -19.97 16.34 -0.20
C TYR A 464 -19.52 15.71 -1.52
N ILE A 465 -19.53 14.38 -1.61
CA ILE A 465 -19.17 13.63 -2.83
C ILE A 465 -20.06 14.06 -4.00
N GLN A 466 -21.38 14.09 -3.80
CA GLN A 466 -22.35 14.46 -4.83
C GLN A 466 -22.23 15.91 -5.28
N GLU A 467 -22.12 16.85 -4.33
CA GLU A 467 -22.06 18.28 -4.65
C GLU A 467 -20.77 18.68 -5.38
N ASN A 468 -19.68 17.94 -5.17
CA ASN A 468 -18.37 18.24 -5.77
C ASN A 468 -18.03 17.36 -6.97
N GLY A 469 -18.87 16.39 -7.33
CA GLY A 469 -18.55 15.42 -8.39
C GLY A 469 -17.28 14.62 -8.08
N THR A 470 -17.08 14.26 -6.81
CA THR A 470 -15.93 13.44 -6.40
C THR A 470 -16.02 12.10 -7.11
N TRP A 471 -15.01 11.79 -7.90
CA TRP A 471 -15.01 10.60 -8.73
C TRP A 471 -13.88 9.64 -8.37
N TYR A 472 -12.81 10.05 -7.67
CA TYR A 472 -11.70 9.17 -7.29
C TYR A 472 -11.51 9.08 -5.78
N PHE A 473 -11.24 7.87 -5.27
CA PHE A 473 -11.13 7.61 -3.84
C PHE A 473 -9.87 6.80 -3.51
N THR A 474 -8.95 7.39 -2.74
CA THR A 474 -7.86 6.65 -2.10
C THR A 474 -8.31 6.16 -0.73
N VAL A 475 -8.62 4.87 -0.57
CA VAL A 475 -9.10 4.28 0.69
C VAL A 475 -7.93 3.76 1.52
N LEU A 476 -7.73 4.31 2.71
CA LEU A 476 -6.68 3.90 3.64
C LEU A 476 -7.20 2.88 4.66
N GLY A 477 -6.58 1.70 4.68
CA GLY A 477 -6.90 0.61 5.60
C GLY A 477 -7.74 -0.50 4.95
N GLY A 478 -7.63 -1.70 5.51
CA GLY A 478 -8.36 -2.88 5.03
C GLY A 478 -9.84 -2.88 5.41
N GLU A 479 -10.56 -3.93 5.04
CA GLU A 479 -12.00 -4.09 5.32
C GLU A 479 -12.37 -4.02 6.80
N ALA A 480 -11.45 -4.37 7.70
CA ALA A 480 -11.65 -4.22 9.13
C ALA A 480 -11.81 -2.74 9.56
N ALA A 481 -11.24 -1.80 8.80
CA ALA A 481 -11.32 -0.37 9.02
C ALA A 481 -12.45 0.29 8.21
N ILE A 482 -12.58 -0.08 6.93
CA ILE A 482 -13.65 0.39 6.01
C ILE A 482 -14.08 -0.82 5.17
N SER A 483 -15.27 -1.35 5.45
CA SER A 483 -15.82 -2.51 4.75
C SER A 483 -16.05 -2.23 3.27
N GLN A 484 -16.15 -3.29 2.47
CA GLN A 484 -16.51 -3.12 1.06
C GLN A 484 -17.87 -2.46 0.85
N GLU A 485 -18.85 -2.73 1.73
CA GLU A 485 -20.15 -2.05 1.72
C GLU A 485 -20.00 -0.52 1.85
N ALA A 486 -19.13 -0.04 2.74
CA ALA A 486 -18.87 1.38 2.89
C ALA A 486 -18.17 1.96 1.65
N VAL A 487 -17.26 1.21 1.02
CA VAL A 487 -16.63 1.64 -0.24
C VAL A 487 -17.65 1.72 -1.37
N GLY A 488 -18.57 0.76 -1.47
CA GLY A 488 -19.65 0.83 -2.46
C GLY A 488 -20.61 1.99 -2.26
N GLN A 489 -20.79 2.43 -1.02
CA GLN A 489 -21.50 3.66 -0.73
C GLN A 489 -20.72 4.92 -1.12
N LEU A 490 -19.42 4.89 -1.39
CA LEU A 490 -18.68 6.05 -1.89
C LEU A 490 -18.96 6.29 -3.38
N VAL A 491 -18.88 5.21 -4.15
CA VAL A 491 -18.93 5.22 -5.63
C VAL A 491 -20.34 5.18 -6.21
N SER A 492 -21.34 4.71 -5.47
CA SER A 492 -22.74 4.61 -5.94
C SER A 492 -23.52 5.93 -5.87
N ASN A 493 -22.85 7.08 -5.63
CA ASN A 493 -23.51 8.35 -5.28
C ASN A 493 -23.73 9.32 -6.43
#